data_AF-A0A1C6L6K6-F1
#
_entry.id   AF-A0A1C6L6K6-F1
#
_cell.length_a   1.000
_cell.length_b   1.000
_cell.length_c   1.000
_cell.angle_alpha   90.00
_cell.angle_beta   90.00
_cell.angle_gamma   90.00
#
_symmetry.space_group_name_H-M   'P 1'
#
loop_
_entity.id
_entity.type
_entity.pdbx_description
1 polymer ?
#
loop_
_entity_poly.entity_id
_entity_poly.type
_entity_poly.pdbx_seq_one_letter_code
_entity_poly.pdbx_strand_id
1 'polypeptide(L)'
;MKDNLKSHKMIQEGNCLGFIKNGDGSAGYAIYKQESFISTSDVIYGYADWLNLYTGLFFVASQDLIEEKYNHGYKRNQQHLKGDKVMLPVTDSGEPDYKFMEFFGKKLMLQKYGQYLTFLQKSCQITK
;
A
#
# COMPACT_ATOMS: atom_id res chain seq x y z
N MET A 1 14.70 -13.86 38.23
CA MET A 1 14.77 -13.03 37.02
C MET A 1 13.43 -13.21 36.30
N LYS A 2 12.65 -12.14 36.12
CA LYS A 2 11.33 -12.22 35.49
C LYS A 2 11.52 -12.10 33.99
N ASP A 3 11.52 -13.23 33.29
CA ASP A 3 11.48 -13.24 31.84
C ASP A 3 10.10 -12.74 31.39
N ASN A 4 10.10 -11.52 30.86
CA ASN A 4 8.97 -10.94 30.16
C ASN A 4 8.70 -11.77 28.91
N LEU A 5 7.76 -12.71 28.98
CA LEU A 5 7.03 -13.17 27.80
C LEU A 5 6.27 -11.97 27.22
N LYS A 6 6.93 -11.20 26.35
CA LYS A 6 6.22 -10.41 25.35
C LYS A 6 5.48 -11.42 24.49
N SER A 7 4.21 -11.65 24.78
CA SER A 7 3.32 -12.31 23.83
C SER A 7 3.38 -11.48 22.56
N HIS A 8 4.05 -12.02 21.54
CA HIS A 8 3.97 -11.41 20.22
C HIS A 8 2.51 -11.56 19.82
N LYS A 9 1.77 -10.45 19.83
CA LYS A 9 0.40 -10.39 19.31
C LYS A 9 0.50 -10.95 17.89
N MET A 10 0.02 -12.18 17.67
CA MET A 10 0.13 -12.83 16.35
C MET A 10 -0.63 -12.06 15.27
N ILE A 11 -1.56 -11.20 15.70
CA ILE A 11 -2.42 -10.39 14.86
C ILE A 11 -1.85 -8.98 14.78
N GLN A 12 -1.49 -8.60 13.56
CA GLN A 12 -1.16 -7.23 13.16
C GLN A 12 -2.46 -6.46 12.90
N GLU A 13 -2.47 -5.19 13.30
CA GLU A 13 -3.57 -4.28 13.00
C GLU A 13 -3.53 -3.90 11.51
N GLY A 14 -4.72 -3.77 10.92
CA GLY A 14 -4.89 -3.32 9.54
C GLY A 14 -4.60 -1.84 9.34
N ASN A 15 -5.05 -1.30 8.21
CA ASN A 15 -4.76 0.05 7.73
C ASN A 15 -3.26 0.40 7.77
N CYS A 16 -2.44 -0.47 7.17
CA CYS A 16 -0.98 -0.36 7.24
C CYS A 16 -0.30 -0.64 5.91
N LEU A 17 0.94 -0.14 5.78
CA LEU A 17 1.83 -0.44 4.67
C LEU A 17 2.76 -1.60 5.05
N GLY A 18 2.89 -2.59 4.16
CA GLY A 18 3.84 -3.68 4.28
C GLY A 18 4.97 -3.53 3.27
N PHE A 19 6.21 -3.70 3.73
CA PHE A 19 7.42 -3.65 2.91
C PHE A 19 8.07 -5.03 2.90
N ILE A 20 8.03 -5.71 1.76
CA ILE A 20 8.47 -7.11 1.63
C ILE A 20 10.00 -7.15 1.56
N LYS A 21 10.62 -7.85 2.52
CA LYS A 21 12.09 -8.02 2.58
C LYS A 21 12.57 -9.21 1.76
N ASN A 22 11.85 -10.32 1.86
CA ASN A 22 12.16 -11.58 1.21
C ASN A 22 10.90 -12.13 0.56
N GLY A 23 11.05 -12.72 -0.61
CA GLY A 23 9.97 -13.36 -1.35
C GLY A 23 10.39 -13.57 -2.80
N ASP A 24 10.16 -14.76 -3.32
CA ASP A 24 10.48 -15.09 -4.71
C ASP A 24 9.56 -14.29 -5.63
N GLY A 25 10.14 -13.36 -6.39
CA GLY A 25 9.41 -12.40 -7.23
C GLY A 25 8.66 -11.27 -6.51
N SER A 26 8.72 -11.17 -5.18
CA SER A 26 8.01 -10.13 -4.40
C SER A 26 8.91 -9.28 -3.50
N ALA A 27 10.18 -9.67 -3.35
CA ALA A 27 11.16 -8.86 -2.64
C ALA A 27 11.31 -7.49 -3.30
N GLY A 28 11.19 -6.43 -2.51
CA GLY A 28 11.25 -5.05 -3.02
C GLY A 28 9.89 -4.41 -3.30
N TYR A 29 8.78 -5.15 -3.30
CA TYR A 29 7.44 -4.58 -3.45
C TYR A 29 6.86 -4.07 -2.12
N ALA A 30 6.02 -3.04 -2.20
CA ALA A 30 5.18 -2.60 -1.10
C ALA A 30 3.74 -3.13 -1.24
N ILE A 31 3.03 -3.24 -0.13
CA ILE A 31 1.62 -3.64 -0.10
C ILE A 31 0.84 -2.78 0.88
N TYR A 32 -0.46 -2.64 0.67
CA TYR A 32 -1.38 -2.05 1.63
C TYR A 32 -2.31 -3.15 2.18
N LYS A 33 -2.52 -3.15 3.50
CA LYS A 33 -3.38 -4.11 4.21
C LYS A 33 -4.44 -3.34 4.97
N GLN A 34 -5.71 -3.52 4.61
CA GLN A 34 -6.83 -2.82 5.25
C GLN A 34 -7.30 -3.54 6.51
N GLU A 35 -7.46 -4.86 6.44
CA GLU A 35 -7.95 -5.70 7.53
C GLU A 35 -6.83 -6.12 8.47
N SER A 36 -7.16 -6.49 9.70
CA SER A 36 -6.22 -7.15 10.63
C SER A 36 -5.83 -8.53 10.11
N PHE A 37 -4.58 -8.93 10.31
CA PHE A 37 -4.01 -10.11 9.67
C PHE A 37 -2.87 -10.73 10.48
N ILE A 38 -2.46 -11.94 10.10
CA ILE A 38 -1.26 -12.60 10.61
C ILE A 38 -0.17 -12.48 9.56
N SER A 39 1.06 -12.18 9.99
CA SER A 39 2.19 -12.02 9.09
C SER A 39 3.41 -12.85 9.50
N THR A 40 4.30 -13.06 8.54
CA THR A 40 5.63 -13.59 8.77
C THR A 40 6.58 -12.47 9.20
N SER A 41 7.76 -12.85 9.68
CA SER A 41 8.82 -11.89 10.01
C SER A 41 9.47 -11.27 8.78
N ASP A 42 9.12 -11.69 7.55
CA ASP A 42 9.73 -11.23 6.29
C ASP A 42 9.16 -9.93 5.73
N VAL A 43 8.18 -9.33 6.41
CA VAL A 43 7.58 -8.06 6.02
C VAL A 43 7.74 -7.05 7.17
N ILE A 44 8.10 -5.81 6.83
CA ILE A 44 8.10 -4.69 7.78
C ILE A 44 6.78 -3.94 7.61
N TYR A 45 6.10 -3.61 8.71
CA TYR A 45 4.86 -2.85 8.68
C TYR A 45 5.03 -1.43 9.19
N GLY A 46 4.46 -0.47 8.47
CA GLY A 46 4.41 0.95 8.81
C GLY A 46 2.98 1.44 8.96
N TYR A 47 2.76 2.31 9.94
CA TYR A 47 1.47 2.89 10.29
C TYR A 47 1.57 4.42 10.27
N ALA A 48 0.51 5.08 9.86
CA ALA A 48 0.42 6.54 9.83
C ALA A 48 -1.04 7.00 9.85
N ASP A 49 -1.29 8.15 10.45
CA ASP A 49 -2.65 8.69 10.62
C ASP A 49 -3.32 9.10 9.30
N TRP A 50 -2.52 9.39 8.27
CA TRP A 50 -3.01 9.72 6.93
C TRP A 50 -3.39 8.50 6.09
N LEU A 51 -3.11 7.28 6.56
CA LEU A 51 -3.42 6.06 5.82
C LEU A 51 -4.92 5.78 5.81
N ASN A 52 -5.42 5.52 4.62
CA ASN A 52 -6.68 4.88 4.32
C ASN A 52 -6.50 4.04 3.04
N LEU A 53 -7.57 3.39 2.59
CA LEU A 53 -7.53 2.54 1.39
C LEU A 53 -6.89 3.24 0.19
N TYR A 54 -7.30 4.47 -0.11
CA TYR A 54 -6.86 5.16 -1.32
C TYR A 54 -5.48 5.78 -1.17
N THR A 55 -5.17 6.41 -0.03
CA THR A 55 -3.84 6.98 0.21
C THR A 55 -2.78 5.88 0.33
N GLY A 56 -3.12 4.75 0.94
CA GLY A 56 -2.26 3.58 1.05
C GLY A 56 -1.96 2.94 -0.31
N LEU A 57 -2.98 2.70 -1.14
CA LEU A 57 -2.78 2.17 -2.50
C LEU A 57 -1.99 3.14 -3.39
N PHE A 58 -2.22 4.44 -3.27
CA PHE A 58 -1.45 5.43 -4.00
C PHE A 58 0.03 5.38 -3.58
N PHE A 59 0.29 5.36 -2.27
CA PHE A 59 1.66 5.29 -1.76
C PHE A 59 2.37 4.01 -2.22
N VAL A 60 1.69 2.86 -2.21
CA VAL A 60 2.24 1.60 -2.73
C VAL A 60 2.64 1.77 -4.19
N ALA A 61 1.74 2.27 -5.03
CA ALA A 61 2.04 2.50 -6.45
C ALA A 61 3.24 3.45 -6.65
N SER A 62 3.36 4.50 -5.82
CA SER A 62 4.51 5.40 -5.85
C SER A 62 5.81 4.76 -5.35
N GLN A 63 5.73 3.87 -4.36
CA GLN A 63 6.88 3.19 -3.78
C GLN A 63 7.42 2.08 -4.70
N ASP A 64 6.55 1.43 -5.45
CA ASP A 64 6.93 0.41 -6.42
C ASP A 64 7.74 1.03 -7.58
N LEU A 65 7.58 2.34 -7.88
CA LEU A 65 8.44 3.04 -8.85
C LEU A 65 9.93 3.08 -8.46
N ILE A 66 10.25 2.88 -7.18
CA ILE A 66 11.64 2.86 -6.69
C ILE A 66 12.07 1.46 -6.25
N GLU A 67 11.30 0.42 -6.58
CA GLU A 67 11.58 -0.95 -6.16
C GLU A 67 12.83 -1.55 -6.82
N GLU A 68 13.16 -1.14 -8.05
CA GLU A 68 14.25 -1.70 -8.85
C GLU A 68 15.61 -1.65 -8.15
N LYS A 69 15.80 -0.68 -7.24
CA LYS A 69 17.02 -0.59 -6.43
C LYS A 69 17.17 -1.73 -5.42
N TYR A 70 16.07 -2.41 -5.09
CA TYR A 70 16.05 -3.55 -4.18
C TYR A 70 16.31 -4.83 -4.97
N ASN A 71 17.35 -5.56 -4.57
CA ASN A 71 17.73 -6.83 -5.19
C ASN A 71 18.28 -7.78 -4.11
N HIS A 72 18.73 -8.97 -4.51
CA HIS A 72 19.24 -9.98 -3.58
C HIS A 72 20.38 -9.47 -2.67
N GLY A 73 21.22 -8.55 -3.18
CA GLY A 73 22.32 -7.92 -2.44
C GLY A 73 21.91 -6.66 -1.67
N TYR A 74 20.77 -6.06 -2.00
CA TYR A 74 20.25 -4.84 -1.39
C TYR A 74 18.81 -5.07 -0.91
N LYS A 75 18.64 -5.84 0.18
CA LYS A 75 17.32 -6.17 0.74
C LYS A 75 16.73 -5.02 1.53
N ARG A 76 15.40 -4.95 1.60
CA ARG A 76 14.71 -3.99 2.47
C ARG A 76 15.03 -4.26 3.93
N ASN A 77 15.36 -3.18 4.64
CA ASN A 77 15.51 -3.15 6.09
C ASN A 77 15.09 -1.76 6.60
N GLN A 78 15.01 -1.57 7.92
CA GLN A 78 14.57 -0.30 8.49
C GLN A 78 15.51 0.88 8.14
N GLN A 79 16.82 0.64 7.98
CA GLN A 79 17.76 1.71 7.61
C GLN A 79 17.56 2.14 6.16
N HIS A 80 17.38 1.19 5.23
CA HIS A 80 17.12 1.47 3.83
C HIS A 80 15.79 2.19 3.65
N LEU A 81 14.73 1.74 4.33
CA LEU A 81 13.41 2.39 4.28
C LEU A 81 13.44 3.84 4.77
N LYS A 82 14.26 4.18 5.76
CA LYS A 82 14.44 5.58 6.21
C LYS A 82 15.13 6.46 5.17
N GLY A 83 15.92 5.87 4.28
CA GLY A 83 16.58 6.57 3.18
C GLY A 83 15.77 6.61 1.89
N ASP A 84 14.62 5.91 1.84
CA ASP A 84 13.77 5.89 0.66
C ASP A 84 13.17 7.28 0.40
N LYS A 85 13.18 7.67 -0.87
CA LYS A 85 12.56 8.89 -1.36
C LYS A 85 11.44 8.49 -2.31
N VAL A 86 10.20 8.63 -1.85
CA VAL A 86 8.99 8.37 -2.62
C VAL A 86 8.48 9.68 -3.19
N MET A 87 8.18 9.71 -4.49
CA MET A 87 7.60 10.88 -5.12
C MET A 87 6.09 10.92 -4.85
N LEU A 88 5.63 11.99 -4.21
CA LEU A 88 4.23 12.21 -3.86
C LEU A 88 3.77 13.58 -4.35
N PRO A 89 2.48 13.77 -4.63
CA PRO A 89 1.91 15.09 -4.86
C PRO A 89 2.04 15.95 -3.60
N VAL A 90 2.21 17.25 -3.77
CA VAL A 90 2.35 18.21 -2.68
C VAL A 90 1.33 19.34 -2.80
N THR A 91 0.95 19.91 -1.66
CA THR A 91 0.17 21.14 -1.56
C THR A 91 1.02 22.36 -1.90
N ASP A 92 0.39 23.53 -1.98
CA ASP A 92 1.10 24.81 -2.12
C ASP A 92 2.09 25.10 -0.97
N SER A 93 1.92 24.43 0.19
CA SER A 93 2.84 24.52 1.32
C SER A 93 4.02 23.54 1.24
N GLY A 94 4.09 22.71 0.19
CA GLY A 94 5.14 21.69 0.01
C GLY A 94 4.93 20.41 0.81
N GLU A 95 3.80 20.27 1.50
CA GLU A 95 3.47 19.07 2.29
C GLU A 95 2.75 18.04 1.41
N PRO A 96 2.89 16.72 1.68
CA PRO A 96 2.18 15.71 0.90
C PRO A 96 0.66 15.92 0.85
N ASP A 97 0.09 15.93 -0.35
CA ASP A 97 -1.35 16.15 -0.55
C ASP A 97 -2.14 14.84 -0.46
N TYR A 98 -2.36 14.38 0.76
CA TYR A 98 -3.13 13.16 1.03
C TYR A 98 -4.60 13.28 0.59
N LYS A 99 -5.17 14.49 0.59
CA LYS A 99 -6.56 14.71 0.14
C LYS A 99 -6.68 14.48 -1.36
N PHE A 100 -5.71 14.99 -2.12
CA PHE A 100 -5.62 14.72 -3.54
C PHE A 100 -5.44 13.23 -3.82
N MET A 101 -4.52 12.56 -3.13
CA MET A 101 -4.28 11.12 -3.30
C MET A 101 -5.57 10.30 -3.08
N GLU A 102 -6.31 10.60 -2.02
CA GLU A 102 -7.59 9.94 -1.72
C GLU A 102 -8.65 10.24 -2.80
N PHE A 103 -8.82 11.50 -3.17
CA PHE A 103 -9.77 11.92 -4.19
C PHE A 103 -9.47 11.28 -5.55
N PHE A 104 -8.19 11.20 -5.93
CA PHE A 104 -7.75 10.56 -7.16
C PHE A 104 -8.17 9.09 -7.21
N GLY A 105 -7.91 8.34 -6.14
CA GLY A 105 -8.29 6.93 -6.04
C GLY A 105 -9.81 6.74 -6.15
N LYS A 106 -10.59 7.55 -5.43
CA LYS A 106 -12.06 7.52 -5.51
C LYS A 106 -12.56 7.84 -6.92
N LYS A 107 -12.00 8.86 -7.57
CA LYS A 107 -12.35 9.26 -8.94
C LYS A 107 -12.08 8.14 -9.93
N LEU A 108 -10.95 7.43 -9.82
CA LEU A 108 -10.63 6.30 -10.67
C LEU A 108 -11.64 5.16 -10.51
N MET A 109 -12.04 4.84 -9.27
CA MET A 109 -13.06 3.82 -9.01
C MET A 109 -14.42 4.21 -9.60
N LEU A 110 -14.85 5.47 -9.45
CA LEU A 110 -16.09 5.97 -10.03
C LEU A 110 -16.11 5.84 -11.56
N GLN A 111 -14.99 6.16 -12.22
CA GLN A 111 -14.86 5.96 -13.67
C GLN A 111 -15.01 4.48 -14.06
N LYS A 112 -14.39 3.57 -13.29
CA LYS A 112 -14.49 2.12 -13.52
C LYS A 112 -15.92 1.61 -13.33
N TYR A 113 -16.63 2.08 -12.32
CA TYR A 113 -18.05 1.75 -12.13
C TYR A 113 -18.90 2.22 -13.30
N GLY A 114 -18.68 3.42 -13.83
CA GLY A 114 -19.37 3.90 -15.03
C GLY A 114 -19.14 3.00 -16.25
N GLN A 115 -17.91 2.52 -16.44
CA GLN A 115 -17.56 1.57 -17.52
C GLN A 115 -18.33 0.25 -17.37
N TYR A 116 -18.40 -0.31 -16.15
CA TYR A 116 -19.13 -1.54 -15.88
C TYR A 116 -20.64 -1.38 -16.07
N LEU A 117 -21.22 -0.28 -15.60
CA LEU A 117 -22.65 -0.01 -15.82
C LEU A 117 -22.99 0.10 -17.31
N THR A 118 -22.14 0.76 -18.08
CA THR A 118 -22.29 0.86 -19.54
C THR A 118 -22.22 -0.51 -20.21
N PHE A 119 -21.29 -1.35 -19.78
CA PHE A 119 -21.16 -2.72 -20.29
C PHE A 119 -22.42 -3.54 -20.01
N LEU A 120 -22.92 -3.50 -18.77
CA LEU A 120 -24.13 -4.24 -18.37
C LEU A 120 -25.38 -3.80 -19.16
N GLN A 121 -25.54 -2.49 -19.38
CA GLN A 121 -26.64 -1.95 -20.18
C GLN A 121 -26.61 -2.45 -21.62
N LYS A 122 -25.43 -2.45 -22.25
CA LYS A 122 -25.25 -2.99 -23.62
C LYS A 122 -25.56 -4.47 -23.69
N SER A 123 -25.07 -5.27 -22.73
CA SER A 123 -25.33 -6.71 -22.72
C SER A 123 -26.82 -7.05 -22.53
N CYS A 124 -27.56 -6.27 -21.74
CA CYS A 124 -29.00 -6.46 -21.56
C CYS A 124 -29.84 -6.07 -22.79
N GLN A 125 -29.35 -5.15 -23.63
CA GLN A 125 -30.05 -4.77 -24.88
C GLN A 125 -29.88 -5.81 -26.00
N ILE A 126 -28.85 -6.65 -25.95
CA ILE A 126 -28.59 -7.71 -26.95
C ILE A 126 -29.50 -8.94 -26.71
N THR A 127 -30.13 -9.04 -25.54
CA THR A 127 -31.01 -10.18 -25.18
C THR A 127 -32.50 -9.91 -25.44
N LYS A 128 -32.85 -8.82 -26.13
CA LYS A 128 -34.21 -8.51 -26.60
C LYS A 128 -34.24 -8.44 -28.12
#